data_AF-A0AAU9X1N9-F1
#
_entry.id   AF-A0AAU9X1N9-F1
#
_cell.length_a   1.000
_cell.length_b   1.000
_cell.length_c   1.000
_cell.angle_alpha   90.00
_cell.angle_beta   90.00
_cell.angle_gamma   90.00
#
_symmetry.space_group_name_H-M   'P 1'
#
loop_
_entity.id
_entity.type
_entity.pdbx_description
1 polymer ?
#
loop_
_entity_poly.entity_id
_entity_poly.type
_entity_poly.pdbx_seq_one_letter_code
_entity_poly.pdbx_strand_id
1 'polypeptide(L)'
;MDLKQHVNHICKVAFCHIRNLSRIRNCLSLKDTETLFHAFITTKLDNCNSLLAGLPQYLINKLQRVHNATGRVVSRTRKYDRITPVSMDLHWLPVKRRISLKILLLTYKALNALAPQYQLYALLTNSSCKCLSLS
;
A
#
# COMPACT_ATOMS: atom_id res chain seq x y z
N MET A 1 7.16 -19.99 -0.20
CA MET A 1 6.21 -19.19 0.62
C MET A 1 5.03 -18.82 -0.25
N ASP A 2 3.83 -19.23 0.14
CA ASP A 2 2.59 -18.88 -0.59
C ASP A 2 2.27 -17.39 -0.39
N LEU A 3 2.02 -16.68 -1.48
CA LEU A 3 1.70 -15.25 -1.49
C LEU A 3 0.47 -14.93 -0.61
N LYS A 4 -0.47 -15.88 -0.51
CA LYS A 4 -1.63 -15.79 0.39
C LYS A 4 -1.22 -15.81 1.86
N GLN A 5 -0.28 -16.68 2.25
CA GLN A 5 0.24 -16.73 3.62
C GLN A 5 0.97 -15.43 3.98
N HIS A 6 1.74 -14.88 3.04
CA HIS A 6 2.41 -13.60 3.22
C HIS A 6 1.42 -12.45 3.42
N VAL A 7 0.39 -12.33 2.57
CA VAL A 7 -0.67 -11.31 2.74
C VAL A 7 -1.41 -11.49 4.07
N ASN A 8 -1.69 -12.72 4.49
CA ASN A 8 -2.31 -13.00 5.78
C ASN A 8 -1.44 -12.54 6.95
N HIS A 9 -0.13 -12.80 6.89
CA HIS A 9 0.82 -12.34 7.90
C HIS A 9 0.87 -10.81 7.96
N ILE A 10 0.98 -10.13 6.81
CA ILE A 10 0.93 -8.65 6.74
C ILE A 10 -0.35 -8.13 7.38
N CYS A 11 -1.51 -8.68 7.01
CA CYS A 11 -2.78 -8.25 7.58
C CYS A 11 -2.81 -8.43 9.11
N LYS A 12 -2.31 -9.56 9.62
CA LYS A 12 -2.24 -9.84 11.06
C LYS A 12 -1.38 -8.81 11.79
N VAL A 13 -0.18 -8.55 11.29
CA VAL A 13 0.74 -7.55 11.83
C VAL A 13 0.11 -6.16 11.76
N ALA A 14 -0.54 -5.83 10.65
CA ALA A 14 -1.18 -4.54 10.45
C ALA A 14 -2.30 -4.29 11.48
N PHE A 15 -3.17 -5.27 11.73
CA PHE A 15 -4.21 -5.14 12.76
C PHE A 15 -3.65 -4.99 14.18
N CYS A 16 -2.51 -5.62 14.48
CA CYS A 16 -1.82 -5.41 15.76
C CYS A 16 -1.40 -3.94 15.93
N HIS A 17 -0.78 -3.35 14.90
CA HIS A 17 -0.40 -1.94 14.91
C HIS A 17 -1.61 -1.00 14.96
N ILE A 18 -2.69 -1.30 14.24
CA ILE A 18 -3.94 -0.52 14.30
C ILE A 18 -4.48 -0.47 15.73
N ARG A 19 -4.42 -1.59 16.46
CA ARG A 19 -4.84 -1.64 17.87
C ARG A 19 -3.97 -0.75 18.76
N ASN A 20 -2.66 -0.74 18.53
CA ASN A 20 -1.74 0.16 19.24
C ASN A 20 -2.02 1.63 18.91
N LEU A 21 -2.25 1.93 17.63
CA LEU A 21 -2.58 3.27 17.15
C LEU A 21 -3.90 3.76 17.76
N SER A 22 -4.90 2.88 17.89
CA SER A 22 -6.17 3.20 18.54
C SER A 22 -6.02 3.56 20.02
N ARG A 23 -5.01 3.03 20.71
CA ARG A 23 -4.76 3.36 22.13
C ARG A 23 -4.17 4.75 22.29
N ILE A 24 -3.21 5.10 21.43
CA ILE A 24 -2.54 6.41 21.47
C ILE A 24 -3.33 7.51 20.76
N ARG A 25 -4.36 7.16 19.98
CA ARG A 25 -5.14 8.10 19.15
C ARG A 25 -5.70 9.28 19.94
N ASN A 26 -6.01 9.10 21.23
CA ASN A 26 -6.53 10.16 22.09
C ASN A 26 -5.49 11.23 22.41
N CYS A 27 -4.20 10.90 22.30
CA CYS A 27 -3.08 11.78 22.64
C CYS A 27 -2.47 12.49 21.42
N LEU A 28 -2.91 12.18 20.19
CA LEU A 28 -2.34 12.74 18.96
C LEU A 28 -3.28 13.74 18.28
N SER A 29 -2.69 14.78 17.68
CA SER A 29 -3.40 15.67 16.77
C SER A 29 -3.82 14.93 15.49
N LEU A 30 -4.78 15.49 14.75
CA LEU A 30 -5.27 14.89 13.52
C LEU A 30 -4.15 14.81 12.46
N LYS A 31 -3.34 15.86 12.33
CA LYS A 31 -2.21 15.97 11.39
C LYS A 31 -1.08 14.96 11.69
N ASP A 32 -0.75 14.75 12.96
CA ASP A 32 0.26 13.75 13.35
C ASP A 32 -0.25 12.35 13.08
N THR A 33 -1.54 12.12 13.30
CA THR A 33 -2.18 10.82 13.06
C THR A 33 -2.23 10.50 11.56
N GLU A 34 -2.50 11.49 10.71
CA GLU A 34 -2.40 11.36 9.25
C GLU A 34 -0.98 10.97 8.80
N THR A 35 0.03 11.64 9.34
CA THR A 35 1.43 11.36 9.00
C THR A 35 1.83 9.95 9.43
N LEU A 36 1.46 9.56 10.66
CA LEU A 36 1.69 8.21 11.18
C LEU A 36 0.99 7.15 10.33
N PHE A 37 -0.22 7.46 9.85
CA PHE A 37 -0.95 6.60 8.94
C PHE A 37 -0.26 6.44 7.59
N HIS A 38 0.17 7.54 6.97
CA HIS A 38 0.91 7.49 5.71
C HIS A 38 2.20 6.68 5.85
N ALA A 39 2.94 6.84 6.94
CA ALA A 39 4.12 6.03 7.24
C ALA A 39 3.76 4.54 7.42
N PHE A 40 2.68 4.24 8.14
CA PHE A 40 2.22 2.87 8.37
C PHE A 40 1.79 2.16 7.09
N ILE A 41 0.95 2.80 6.27
CA ILE A 41 0.51 2.25 4.99
C ILE A 41 1.72 2.06 4.06
N THR A 42 2.61 3.05 3.99
CA THR A 42 3.79 2.95 3.12
C THR A 42 4.69 1.80 3.52
N THR A 43 4.95 1.61 4.82
CA THR A 43 5.85 0.58 5.31
C THR A 43 5.27 -0.84 5.29
N LYS A 44 3.96 -1.00 5.54
CA LYS A 44 3.33 -2.32 5.69
C LYS A 44 2.51 -2.76 4.48
N LEU A 45 1.99 -1.83 3.69
CA LEU A 45 1.21 -2.14 2.49
C LEU A 45 1.99 -1.87 1.20
N ASP A 46 2.76 -0.78 1.14
CA ASP A 46 3.43 -0.37 -0.11
C ASP A 46 4.86 -0.93 -0.27
N ASN A 47 5.51 -1.37 0.81
CA ASN A 47 6.87 -1.90 0.71
C ASN A 47 6.95 -3.24 -0.07
N CYS A 48 5.82 -3.92 -0.29
CA CYS A 48 5.73 -5.16 -1.07
C CYS A 48 5.12 -4.94 -2.48
N ASN A 49 5.09 -3.70 -2.97
CA ASN A 49 4.35 -3.30 -4.18
C ASN A 49 4.72 -4.06 -5.47
N SER A 50 5.96 -4.54 -5.62
CA SER A 50 6.39 -5.29 -6.81
C SER A 50 5.63 -6.62 -6.99
N LEU A 51 5.10 -7.20 -5.90
CA LEU A 51 4.34 -8.46 -5.90
C LEU A 51 2.82 -8.26 -5.97
N LEU A 52 2.32 -7.02 -5.82
CA LEU A 52 0.88 -6.76 -5.74
C LEU A 52 0.17 -6.68 -7.10
N ALA A 53 0.93 -6.51 -8.20
CA ALA A 53 0.38 -6.34 -9.55
C ALA A 53 -0.37 -7.59 -10.08
N GLY A 54 -0.10 -8.77 -9.52
CA GLY A 54 -0.72 -10.05 -9.91
C GLY A 54 -1.66 -10.66 -8.86
N LEU A 55 -2.03 -9.93 -7.81
CA LEU A 55 -2.84 -10.51 -6.74
C LEU A 55 -4.30 -10.74 -7.15
N PRO A 56 -4.92 -11.85 -6.72
CA PRO A 56 -6.36 -12.04 -6.87
C PRO A 56 -7.15 -11.00 -6.06
N GLN A 57 -8.29 -10.56 -6.60
CA GLN A 57 -9.11 -9.46 -6.06
C GLN A 57 -9.50 -9.67 -4.59
N TYR A 58 -9.68 -10.90 -4.13
CA TYR A 58 -10.02 -11.17 -2.73
C TYR A 58 -8.90 -10.76 -1.74
N LEU A 59 -7.63 -10.87 -2.14
CA LEU A 59 -6.49 -10.41 -1.33
C LEU A 59 -6.40 -8.89 -1.33
N ILE A 60 -6.62 -8.24 -2.48
CA ILE A 60 -6.71 -6.77 -2.57
C ILE A 60 -7.83 -6.25 -1.66
N ASN A 61 -8.99 -6.91 -1.66
CA ASN A 61 -10.10 -6.56 -0.77
C ASN A 61 -9.74 -6.72 0.72
N LYS A 62 -8.87 -7.69 1.06
CA LYS A 62 -8.40 -7.86 2.43
C LYS A 62 -7.48 -6.71 2.86
N LEU A 63 -6.57 -6.29 1.98
CA LEU A 63 -5.73 -5.11 2.20
C LEU A 63 -6.57 -3.82 2.29
N GLN A 64 -7.61 -3.70 1.47
CA GLN A 64 -8.55 -2.57 1.54
C GLN A 64 -9.27 -2.52 2.90
N ARG A 65 -9.62 -3.67 3.49
CA ARG A 65 -10.21 -3.70 4.84
C ARG A 65 -9.25 -3.17 5.90
N VAL A 66 -7.96 -3.54 5.81
CA VAL A 66 -6.92 -3.00 6.71
C VAL A 66 -6.82 -1.49 6.53
N HIS A 67 -6.74 -1.00 5.29
CA HIS A 67 -6.68 0.42 4.98
C HIS A 67 -7.89 1.19 5.55
N ASN A 68 -9.10 0.69 5.31
CA ASN A 68 -10.34 1.27 5.82
C ASN A 68 -10.40 1.27 7.36
N ALA A 69 -9.96 0.18 7.99
CA ALA A 69 -9.95 0.06 9.44
C ALA A 69 -9.04 1.11 10.08
N THR A 70 -7.85 1.31 9.53
CA THR A 70 -6.96 2.35 10.04
C THR A 70 -7.55 3.75 9.80
N GLY A 71 -8.14 4.01 8.64
CA GLY A 71 -8.79 5.29 8.36
C GLY A 71 -9.88 5.64 9.38
N ARG A 72 -10.65 4.64 9.82
CA ARG A 72 -11.61 4.82 10.91
C ARG A 72 -10.96 5.18 12.24
N VAL A 73 -9.80 4.60 12.56
CA VAL A 73 -9.07 4.93 13.79
C VAL A 73 -8.55 6.37 13.74
N VAL A 74 -8.01 6.79 12.59
CA VAL A 74 -7.52 8.17 12.40
C VAL A 74 -8.66 9.18 12.55
N SER A 75 -9.77 8.95 11.87
CA SER A 75 -10.88 9.92 11.80
C SER A 75 -11.93 9.72 12.88
N ARG A 76 -11.70 8.75 13.80
CA ARG A 76 -12.63 8.37 14.87
C ARG A 76 -14.05 8.10 14.38
N THR A 77 -14.17 7.60 13.16
CA THR A 77 -15.46 7.32 12.51
C THR A 77 -16.08 6.05 13.11
N ARG A 78 -17.40 6.01 13.27
CA ARG A 78 -18.06 4.83 13.85
C ARG A 78 -17.93 3.64 12.91
N LYS A 79 -18.11 2.43 13.43
CA LYS A 79 -17.91 1.17 12.70
C LYS A 79 -18.77 1.06 11.43
N TYR A 80 -20.01 1.55 11.48
CA TYR A 80 -21.01 1.39 10.43
C TYR A 80 -21.07 2.59 9.46
N ASP A 81 -20.39 3.69 9.78
CA ASP A 81 -20.40 4.88 8.93
C ASP A 81 -19.68 4.60 7.61
N ARG A 82 -20.05 5.35 6.57
CA ARG A 82 -19.35 5.26 5.27
C ARG A 82 -17.92 5.80 5.41
N ILE A 83 -16.94 5.01 4.97
CA ILE A 83 -15.51 5.38 5.00
C ILE A 83 -15.08 6.25 3.80
N THR A 84 -15.88 6.24 2.72
CA THR A 84 -15.61 7.00 1.50
C THR A 84 -15.47 8.51 1.72
N PRO A 85 -16.37 9.22 2.44
CA PRO A 85 -16.21 10.65 2.67
C PRO A 85 -14.93 10.96 3.44
N VAL A 86 -14.67 10.17 4.49
CA VAL A 86 -13.45 10.26 5.30
C VAL A 86 -12.19 10.10 4.44
N SER A 87 -12.18 9.11 3.53
CA SER A 87 -11.04 8.91 2.63
C SER A 87 -10.87 10.06 1.64
N MET A 88 -11.95 10.73 1.22
CA MET A 88 -11.88 11.91 0.35
C MET A 88 -11.32 13.12 1.08
N ASP A 89 -11.82 13.42 2.28
CA ASP A 89 -11.38 14.56 3.10
C ASP A 89 -9.88 14.46 3.42
N LEU A 90 -9.41 13.23 3.62
CA LEU A 90 -8.01 12.92 3.91
C LEU A 90 -7.16 12.74 2.64
N HIS A 91 -7.75 12.88 1.44
CA HIS A 91 -7.10 12.71 0.15
C HIS A 91 -6.47 11.31 -0.06
N TRP A 92 -7.10 10.28 0.50
CA TRP A 92 -6.61 8.91 0.47
C TRP A 92 -7.14 8.13 -0.74
N LEU A 93 -6.21 7.57 -1.50
CA LEU A 93 -6.52 6.69 -2.63
C LEU A 93 -6.86 5.26 -2.15
N PRO A 94 -7.90 4.61 -2.73
CA PRO A 94 -8.14 3.19 -2.53
C PRO A 94 -6.91 2.33 -2.92
N VAL A 95 -6.72 1.20 -2.24
CA VAL A 95 -5.56 0.30 -2.43
C VAL A 95 -5.38 -0.08 -3.90
N LYS A 96 -6.47 -0.38 -4.62
CA LYS A 96 -6.42 -0.68 -6.05
C LYS A 96 -5.82 0.47 -6.87
N ARG A 97 -6.23 1.70 -6.61
CA ARG A 97 -5.69 2.89 -7.31
C ARG A 97 -4.23 3.15 -6.94
N ARG A 98 -3.84 2.90 -5.70
CA ARG A 98 -2.44 3.03 -5.24
C ARG A 98 -1.52 2.05 -5.97
N ILE A 99 -1.97 0.80 -6.17
CA ILE A 99 -1.23 -0.19 -6.96
C ILE A 99 -1.04 0.32 -8.40
N SER A 100 -2.11 0.76 -9.07
CA SER A 100 -2.03 1.30 -10.44
C SER A 100 -1.11 2.51 -10.56
N LEU A 101 -1.23 3.48 -9.63
CA LEU A 101 -0.36 4.66 -9.58
C LEU A 101 1.11 4.25 -9.42
N LYS A 102 1.39 3.26 -8.57
CA LYS A 102 2.76 2.80 -8.34
C LYS A 102 3.37 2.14 -9.57
N ILE A 103 2.60 1.31 -10.28
CA ILE A 103 3.01 0.70 -11.55
C ILE A 103 3.31 1.79 -12.59
N LEU A 104 2.41 2.76 -12.73
CA LEU A 104 2.59 3.87 -13.67
C LEU A 104 3.82 4.72 -13.33
N LEU A 105 4.06 4.99 -12.04
CA LEU A 105 5.21 5.76 -11.59
C LEU A 105 6.53 4.99 -11.77
N LEU A 106 6.53 3.68 -11.56
CA LEU A 106 7.68 2.81 -11.82
C LEU A 106 7.99 2.73 -13.32
N THR A 107 7.00 2.52 -14.16
CA THR A 107 7.14 2.47 -15.63
C THR A 107 7.66 3.80 -16.17
N TYR A 108 7.10 4.93 -15.73
CA TYR A 108 7.61 6.26 -16.08
C TYR A 108 9.08 6.45 -15.68
N LYS A 109 9.45 6.07 -14.44
CA LYS A 109 10.85 6.18 -13.98
C LYS A 109 11.81 5.29 -14.76
N ALA A 110 11.37 4.08 -15.14
CA ALA A 110 12.15 3.15 -15.95
C ALA A 110 12.40 3.72 -17.35
N LEU A 111 11.37 4.26 -18.01
CA LEU A 111 11.47 4.86 -19.35
C LEU A 111 12.39 6.08 -19.38
N ASN A 112 12.45 6.85 -18.29
CA ASN A 112 13.28 8.05 -18.19
C ASN A 112 14.66 7.81 -17.55
N ALA A 113 15.06 6.54 -17.33
CA ALA A 113 16.32 6.17 -16.67
C ALA A 113 16.54 6.81 -15.27
N LEU A 114 15.46 7.23 -14.61
CA LEU A 114 15.49 7.82 -13.25
C LEU A 114 15.33 6.76 -12.15
N ALA A 115 15.17 5.49 -12.54
CA ALA A 115 15.08 4.37 -11.62
C ALA A 115 16.50 3.85 -11.27
N PRO A 116 16.83 3.65 -9.99
CA PRO A 116 18.09 3.03 -9.62
C PRO A 116 18.19 1.61 -10.19
N GLN A 117 19.41 1.20 -10.57
CA GLN A 117 19.71 0.01 -11.40
C GLN A 117 19.07 -1.30 -10.88
N TYR A 118 18.92 -1.44 -9.56
CA TYR A 118 18.30 -2.61 -8.93
C TYR A 118 16.78 -2.74 -9.19
N GLN A 119 16.06 -1.63 -9.40
CA GLN A 119 14.62 -1.65 -9.75
C GLN A 119 14.41 -2.05 -11.21
N LEU A 120 15.33 -1.67 -12.09
CA LEU A 120 15.31 -2.04 -13.50
C LEU A 120 15.49 -3.56 -13.68
N TYR A 121 16.42 -4.16 -12.93
CA TYR A 121 16.70 -5.60 -12.96
C TYR A 121 15.50 -6.48 -12.55
N ALA A 122 14.71 -6.04 -11.57
CA ALA A 122 13.52 -6.76 -11.09
C ALA A 122 12.34 -6.73 -12.10
N LEU A 123 12.29 -5.72 -12.97
CA LEU A 123 11.29 -5.62 -14.05
C LEU A 123 11.71 -6.41 -15.30
N LEU A 124 13.01 -6.47 -15.58
CA LEU A 124 13.57 -7.23 -16.69
C LEU A 124 13.56 -8.76 -16.45
N THR A 125 13.63 -9.22 -15.19
CA THR A 125 13.60 -10.66 -14.85
C THR A 125 12.23 -11.33 -14.99
N ASN A 126 11.12 -10.58 -14.98
CA ASN A 126 9.79 -11.10 -15.35
C ASN A 126 9.52 -11.04 -16.87
N SER A 127 10.43 -10.44 -17.62
CA SER A 127 10.35 -10.30 -19.07
C SER A 127 11.41 -11.20 -19.68
N SER A 128 11.17 -12.51 -19.69
CA SER A 128 11.93 -13.42 -20.55
C SER A 128 11.71 -13.01 -22.00
N CYS A 129 12.54 -12.11 -22.55
CA CYS A 129 12.86 -12.00 -23.97
C CYS A 129 13.88 -10.88 -24.26
N LYS A 130 15.10 -11.33 -24.54
CA LYS A 130 16.01 -10.95 -25.64
C LYS A 130 16.13 -9.47 -26.09
N CYS A 131 17.41 -9.07 -26.11
CA CYS A 131 18.04 -8.11 -27.01
C CYS A 131 17.90 -6.62 -26.66
N LEU A 132 18.86 -6.14 -25.86
CA LEU A 132 19.55 -4.87 -26.11
C LEU A 132 21.04 -5.13 -25.90
N SER A 133 21.66 -5.79 -26.87
CA SER A 133 23.10 -5.68 -27.09
C SER A 133 23.37 -4.23 -27.49
N LEU A 134 23.98 -3.49 -26.57
CA LEU A 134 24.58 -2.19 -26.85
C LEU A 134 25.69 -2.40 -27.89
N SER A 135 25.41 -1.97 -29.12
CA SER A 135 26.39 -1.57 -30.12
C SER A 135 26.33 -0.06 -30.26
#